data_AF-A0A958P9U5-F1
#
_entry.id   AF-A0A958P9U5-F1
#
_cell.length_a   1.000
_cell.length_b   1.000
_cell.length_c   1.000
_cell.angle_alpha   90.00
_cell.angle_beta   90.00
_cell.angle_gamma   90.00
#
_symmetry.space_group_name_H-M   'P 1'
#
loop_
_entity.id
_entity.type
_entity.pdbx_description
1 polymer ?
#
loop_
_entity_poly.entity_id
_entity_poly.type
_entity_poly.pdbx_seq_one_letter_code
_entity_poly.pdbx_strand_id
1 'polypeptide(L)' 'MSTLTGEAPEKGSKPPRKRTPKPHWIKVKAPAGENYLRLKDMMSELKLATVCQEAQCPNIAECWSGGTATIMLMGEV' A
#
# COMPACT_ATOMS: atom_id res chain seq x y z
N MET A 1 -31.57 14.44 35.83
CA MET A 1 -30.39 14.45 34.94
C MET A 1 -30.04 13.00 34.64
N SER A 2 -30.70 12.38 33.66
CA SER A 2 -30.39 11.02 33.22
C SER A 2 -29.67 11.13 31.89
N THR A 3 -28.40 10.76 31.86
CA THR A 3 -27.54 10.84 30.68
C THR A 3 -27.95 9.79 29.66
N LEU A 4 -28.26 10.25 28.44
CA LEU A 4 -28.39 9.43 27.25
C LEU A 4 -27.00 8.83 26.93
N THR A 5 -26.77 7.56 27.28
CA THR A 5 -25.68 6.77 26.69
C THR A 5 -26.12 6.38 25.28
N GLY A 6 -25.62 7.10 24.29
CA GLY A 6 -25.74 6.71 22.89
C GLY A 6 -24.84 5.52 22.60
N GLU A 7 -25.40 4.32 22.59
CA GLU A 7 -24.74 3.14 22.03
C GLU A 7 -24.58 3.32 20.51
N ALA A 8 -23.34 3.23 20.03
CA ALA A 8 -23.03 3.21 18.62
C ALA A 8 -23.69 1.98 17.96
N PRO A 9 -24.21 2.08 16.72
CA PRO A 9 -24.88 0.96 16.08
C PRO A 9 -23.90 -0.19 15.82
N GLU A 10 -24.27 -1.39 16.24
CA GLU A 10 -23.54 -2.62 15.92
C GLU A 10 -23.42 -2.76 14.40
N LYS A 11 -22.19 -2.62 13.90
CA LYS A 11 -21.87 -2.73 12.48
C LYS A 11 -21.98 -4.20 12.09
N GLY A 12 -23.15 -4.60 11.59
CA GLY A 12 -23.43 -5.99 11.18
C GLY A 12 -22.29 -6.60 10.36
N SER A 13 -21.63 -7.60 10.95
CA SER A 13 -20.50 -8.30 10.33
C SER A 13 -21.00 -9.15 9.17
N LYS A 14 -20.81 -8.66 7.94
CA LYS A 14 -21.06 -9.47 6.74
C LYS A 14 -20.03 -10.61 6.71
N PRO A 15 -20.44 -11.84 6.36
CA PRO A 15 -19.51 -12.96 6.25
C PRO A 15 -18.41 -12.64 5.23
N PRO A 16 -17.16 -13.06 5.46
CA PRO A 16 -16.05 -12.75 4.56
C PRO A 16 -16.34 -13.35 3.18
N ARG A 17 -16.40 -12.50 2.15
CA ARG A 17 -16.52 -12.99 0.77
C ARG A 17 -15.26 -13.79 0.43
N LYS A 18 -15.42 -15.00 -0.09
CA LYS A 18 -14.31 -15.76 -0.68
C LYS A 18 -13.66 -14.91 -1.76
N ARG A 19 -12.37 -14.60 -1.59
CA ARG A 19 -11.60 -13.84 -2.59
C ARG A 19 -11.41 -14.72 -3.83
N THR A 20 -11.92 -14.28 -4.97
CA THR A 20 -11.59 -14.92 -6.26
C THR A 20 -10.11 -14.67 -6.55
N PRO A 21 -9.31 -15.71 -6.85
CA PRO A 21 -7.91 -15.53 -7.21
C PRO A 21 -7.75 -14.62 -8.42
N LYS A 22 -6.70 -13.78 -8.40
CA LYS A 22 -6.33 -12.99 -9.59
C LYS A 22 -5.91 -13.94 -10.73
N PRO A 23 -6.27 -13.65 -12.00
CA PRO A 23 -5.78 -14.38 -13.17
C PRO A 23 -4.24 -14.44 -13.22
N HIS A 24 -3.68 -15.41 -13.95
CA HIS A 24 -2.22 -15.57 -13.98
C HIS A 24 -1.49 -14.40 -14.66
N TRP A 25 -2.11 -13.79 -15.68
CA TRP A 25 -1.48 -12.71 -16.46
C TRP A 25 -1.27 -11.38 -15.69
N ILE A 26 -1.96 -11.15 -14.56
CA ILE A 26 -1.80 -9.93 -13.75
C ILE A 26 -0.90 -10.15 -12.52
N LYS A 27 -0.36 -11.36 -12.34
CA LYS A 27 0.52 -11.65 -11.21
C LYS A 27 1.94 -11.20 -11.54
N VAL A 28 2.56 -10.52 -10.60
CA VAL A 28 3.95 -10.08 -10.68
C VAL A 28 4.81 -10.86 -9.68
N LYS A 29 6.12 -10.90 -9.93
CA LYS A 29 7.09 -11.45 -8.97
C LYS A 29 7.28 -10.46 -7.82
N ALA A 30 7.71 -10.98 -6.67
CA ALA A 30 8.10 -10.13 -5.55
C ALA A 30 9.27 -9.21 -5.95
N PRO A 31 9.32 -7.96 -5.45
CA PRO A 31 10.42 -7.05 -5.72
C PRO A 31 11.77 -7.62 -5.25
N ALA A 32 12.80 -7.46 -6.07
CA ALA A 32 14.16 -7.88 -5.77
C ALA A 32 15.16 -7.02 -6.56
N GLY A 33 16.44 -7.07 -6.17
CA GLY A 33 17.53 -6.40 -6.88
C GLY A 33 18.05 -5.15 -6.16
N GLU A 34 19.30 -4.80 -6.47
CA GLU A 34 20.06 -3.74 -5.80
C GLU A 34 19.41 -2.35 -5.96
N ASN A 35 18.98 -1.99 -7.18
CA ASN A 35 18.36 -0.69 -7.43
C ASN A 35 17.02 -0.52 -6.69
N TYR A 36 16.21 -1.58 -6.63
CA TYR A 36 14.98 -1.57 -5.84
C TYR A 36 15.28 -1.30 -4.36
N LEU A 37 16.26 -2.00 -3.80
CA LEU A 37 16.69 -1.81 -2.41
C LEU A 37 17.25 -0.40 -2.18
N ARG A 38 18.11 0.08 -3.08
CA ARG A 38 18.66 1.44 -3.02
C ARG A 38 17.57 2.50 -2.97
N LEU A 39 16.58 2.43 -3.87
CA LEU A 39 15.46 3.38 -3.85
C LEU A 39 14.60 3.20 -2.59
N LYS A 40 14.36 1.97 -2.15
CA LYS A 40 13.61 1.70 -0.92
C LYS A 40 14.26 2.36 0.29
N ASP A 41 15.56 2.17 0.45
CA ASP A 41 16.33 2.71 1.56
C ASP A 41 16.36 4.24 1.48
N MET A 42 16.61 4.80 0.29
CA MET A 42 16.55 6.25 0.07
C MET A 42 15.18 6.86 0.44
N MET A 43 14.05 6.25 0.06
CA MET A 43 12.72 6.78 0.41
C MET A 43 12.50 6.76 1.92
N SER A 44 12.98 5.70 2.60
CA SER A 44 12.90 5.57 4.05
C SER A 44 13.79 6.59 4.77
N GLU A 45 15.03 6.77 4.32
CA GLU A 45 16.00 7.71 4.90
C GLU A 45 15.55 9.17 4.74
N LEU A 46 15.05 9.50 3.55
CA LEU A 46 14.58 10.86 3.22
C LEU A 46 13.17 11.16 3.70
N LYS A 47 12.49 10.18 4.32
CA LYS A 47 11.11 10.34 4.81
C LYS A 47 10.16 10.80 3.70
N LEU A 48 10.19 10.11 2.56
CA LEU A 48 9.36 10.45 1.40
C LEU A 48 8.24 9.42 1.21
N ALA A 49 7.01 9.92 1.17
CA ALA A 49 5.86 9.12 0.79
C ALA A 49 5.82 8.93 -0.74
N THR A 50 5.45 7.73 -1.20
CA THR A 50 5.31 7.44 -2.64
C THR A 50 3.98 6.75 -2.92
N VAL A 51 3.36 7.08 -4.07
CA VAL A 51 2.16 6.36 -4.52
C VAL A 51 2.48 4.89 -4.81
N CYS A 52 3.74 4.58 -5.13
CA CYS A 52 4.21 3.23 -5.37
C CYS A 52 3.98 2.31 -4.15
N GLN A 53 4.31 2.79 -2.95
CA GLN A 53 4.14 2.04 -1.70
C GLN A 53 2.69 2.08 -1.21
N GLU A 54 2.09 3.26 -1.19
CA GLU A 54 0.78 3.53 -0.60
C GLU A 54 -0.37 2.85 -1.35
N ALA A 55 -0.29 2.83 -2.69
CA ALA A 55 -1.24 2.11 -3.52
C ALA A 55 -0.92 0.62 -3.68
N GLN A 56 0.14 0.11 -3.05
CA GLN A 56 0.66 -1.24 -3.25
C GLN A 56 0.83 -1.57 -4.75
N CYS A 57 1.46 -0.65 -5.48
CA CYS A 57 1.55 -0.70 -6.93
C CYS A 57 2.25 -2.00 -7.39
N PRO A 58 1.63 -2.81 -8.28
CA PRO A 58 2.24 -4.05 -8.74
C PRO A 58 3.53 -3.84 -9.55
N ASN A 59 3.76 -2.62 -10.04
CA ASN A 59 4.92 -2.28 -10.87
C ASN A 59 6.08 -1.68 -10.07
N ILE A 60 5.99 -1.61 -8.72
CA ILE A 60 7.02 -0.97 -7.88
C ILE A 60 8.43 -1.53 -8.13
N ALA A 61 8.54 -2.84 -8.36
CA ALA A 61 9.82 -3.49 -8.64
C ALA A 61 10.45 -2.98 -9.94
N GLU A 62 9.66 -2.89 -11.01
CA GLU A 62 10.11 -2.44 -12.33
C GLU A 62 10.48 -0.95 -12.30
N CYS A 63 9.58 -0.11 -11.79
CA CYS A 63 9.80 1.34 -11.72
C CYS A 63 11.07 1.67 -10.93
N TRP A 64 11.24 1.09 -9.73
CA TRP A 64 12.38 1.40 -8.87
C TRP A 64 13.67 0.77 -9.36
N SER A 65 13.63 -0.41 -9.98
CA SER A 65 14.81 -0.99 -10.63
C SER A 65 15.33 -0.11 -11.76
N GLY A 66 14.43 0.59 -12.46
CA GLY A 66 14.74 1.62 -13.45
C GLY A 66 15.05 3.01 -12.86
N GLY A 67 15.12 3.15 -11.53
CA GLY A 67 15.44 4.42 -10.87
C GLY A 67 14.32 5.46 -10.88
N THR A 68 13.08 5.06 -11.16
CA THR A 68 11.92 5.96 -11.23
C THR A 68 11.00 5.77 -10.03
N ALA A 69 10.61 6.87 -9.38
CA ALA A 69 9.60 6.89 -8.32
C ALA A 69 8.66 8.09 -8.48
N THR A 70 7.42 7.95 -8.01
CA THR A 70 6.44 9.04 -7.94
C THR A 70 6.15 9.38 -6.49
N ILE A 71 6.64 10.56 -6.08
CA ILE A 71 6.54 11.07 -4.71
C ILE A 71 5.15 11.69 -4.48
N MET A 72 4.61 11.52 -3.28
CA MET A 72 3.43 12.22 -2.81
C MET A 72 3.84 13.32 -1.83
N LEU A 73 3.50 14.57 -2.13
CA LEU A 73 3.90 15.73 -1.30
C LEU A 73 3.17 15.80 0.04
N MET A 74 1.93 15.30 0.11
CA MET A 74 1.09 15.29 1.31
C MET A 74 0.78 13.85 1.74
N GLY A 75 1.73 12.93 1.56
CA GLY A 75 1.58 11.53 1.97
C GLY A 75 2.05 11.27 3.41
N GLU A 76 1.75 10.08 3.93
CA GLU A 76 2.20 9.60 5.24
C GLU A 76 3.56 8.90 5.12
N VAL A 77 4.37 8.95 6.18
CA VAL A 77 5.74 8.39 6.23
C VAL A 77 5.88 7.45 7.40
#